data_AF-A0A9W7MES4-F1
#
_entry.id   AF-A0A9W7MES4-F1
#
_cell.length_a   1.000
_cell.length_b   1.000
_cell.length_c   1.000
_cell.angle_alpha   90.00
_cell.angle_beta   90.00
_cell.angle_gamma   90.00
#
_symmetry.space_group_name_H-M   'P 1'
#
loop_
_entity.id
_entity.type
_entity.pdbx_description
1 polymer ?
#
loop_
_entity_poly.entity_id
_entity_poly.type
_entity_poly.pdbx_seq_one_letter_code
_entity_poly.pdbx_strand_id
1 'polypeptide(L)'
;MNRSLAERARCLRLNTGLPKNFWAEAVSMTCYLINRSPRASLGGKVAEEVWTGNVVDFSHLRNFGCPAYMHVPGDERSKLDAKSKKRIFLGYKKGVQVLGSSCKKNND
;
A
#
# COMPACT_ATOMS: atom_id res chain seq x y z
N MET A 1 14.17 9.28 -13.05
CA MET A 1 13.35 8.80 -11.91
C MET A 1 12.10 8.05 -12.37
N ASN A 2 11.33 8.58 -13.32
CA ASN A 2 10.06 7.98 -13.77
C ASN A 2 10.19 6.52 -14.27
N ARG A 3 11.24 6.21 -15.03
CA ARG A 3 11.55 4.83 -15.46
C ARG A 3 11.77 3.89 -14.26
N SER A 4 12.61 4.30 -13.31
CA SER A 4 12.92 3.50 -12.10
C SER A 4 11.69 3.29 -11.22
N LEU A 5 10.81 4.28 -11.14
CA LEU A 5 9.54 4.18 -10.41
C LEU A 5 8.61 3.14 -11.06
N ALA A 6 8.44 3.22 -12.38
CA ALA A 6 7.58 2.29 -13.13
C ALA A 6 8.07 0.84 -13.05
N GLU A 7 9.38 0.60 -13.17
CA GLU A 7 9.95 -0.74 -13.04
C GLU A 7 9.78 -1.31 -11.63
N ARG A 8 10.03 -0.53 -10.58
CA ARG A 8 9.83 -0.97 -9.19
C ARG A 8 8.36 -1.28 -8.90
N ALA A 9 7.43 -0.44 -9.38
CA ALA A 9 6.00 -0.68 -9.25
C ALA A 9 5.56 -1.95 -9.99
N ARG A 10 6.12 -2.19 -11.19
CA ARG A 10 5.89 -3.42 -11.95
C ARG A 10 6.37 -4.64 -11.18
N CYS A 11 7.59 -4.62 -10.62
CA CYS A 11 8.12 -5.71 -9.80
C CYS A 11 7.23 -5.97 -8.57
N LEU A 12 6.83 -4.92 -7.85
CA LEU A 12 5.99 -5.02 -6.66
C LEU A 12 4.63 -5.68 -6.96
N ARG A 13 4.00 -5.30 -8.08
CA ARG A 13 2.74 -5.89 -8.55
C ARG A 13 2.91 -7.34 -8.99
N LEU A 14 3.96 -7.66 -9.74
CA LEU A 14 4.21 -9.02 -10.21
C LEU A 14 4.52 -9.98 -9.06
N ASN A 15 5.30 -9.54 -8.07
CA ASN A 15 5.63 -10.34 -6.88
C ASN A 15 4.39 -10.78 -6.08
N THR A 16 3.30 -10.01 -6.15
CA THR A 16 2.05 -10.28 -5.42
C THR A 16 1.00 -10.98 -6.27
N GLY A 17 1.26 -11.19 -7.57
CA GLY A 17 0.31 -11.78 -8.50
C GLY A 17 -0.92 -10.91 -8.80
N LEU A 18 -0.88 -9.61 -8.49
CA LEU A 18 -2.03 -8.71 -8.67
C LEU A 18 -2.23 -8.34 -10.15
N PRO A 19 -3.50 -8.25 -10.63
CA PRO A 19 -3.79 -7.88 -12.01
C PRO A 19 -3.36 -6.45 -12.32
N LYS A 20 -3.23 -6.14 -13.61
CA LYS A 20 -2.73 -4.84 -14.11
C LYS A 20 -3.54 -3.64 -13.61
N ASN A 21 -4.81 -3.84 -13.26
CA ASN A 21 -5.69 -2.80 -12.75
C ASN A 21 -5.17 -2.13 -11.47
N PHE A 22 -4.35 -2.83 -10.67
CA PHE A 22 -3.74 -2.29 -9.44
C PHE A 22 -2.41 -1.56 -9.67
N TRP A 23 -2.17 -1.06 -10.89
CA TRP A 23 -0.92 -0.37 -11.22
C TRP A 23 -0.77 0.94 -10.44
N ALA A 24 -1.87 1.66 -10.20
CA ALA A 24 -1.85 2.94 -9.52
C ALA A 24 -1.45 2.79 -8.05
N GLU A 25 -1.97 1.77 -7.38
CA GLU A 25 -1.65 1.42 -5.99
C GLU A 25 -0.20 0.94 -5.86
N ALA A 26 0.26 0.11 -6.80
CA ALA A 26 1.66 -0.31 -6.84
C ALA A 26 2.62 0.88 -7.02
N VAL A 27 2.28 1.84 -7.90
CA VAL A 27 3.05 3.09 -8.07
C VAL A 27 3.03 3.92 -6.79
N SER A 28 1.86 4.11 -6.17
CA SER A 28 1.74 4.87 -4.91
C SER A 28 2.59 4.27 -3.79
N MET A 29 2.54 2.94 -3.63
CA MET A 29 3.35 2.23 -2.64
C MET A 29 4.84 2.35 -2.95
N THR A 30 5.23 2.29 -4.23
CA THR A 30 6.62 2.48 -4.63
C THR A 30 7.11 3.89 -4.32
N CYS A 31 6.31 4.93 -4.57
CA CYS A 31 6.63 6.31 -4.17
C CYS A 31 6.83 6.42 -2.65
N TYR A 32 5.93 5.83 -1.87
CA TYR A 32 6.01 5.80 -0.41
C TYR A 32 7.32 5.15 0.07
N LEU A 33 7.67 3.98 -0.47
CA LEU A 33 8.92 3.30 -0.15
C LEU A 33 10.15 4.11 -0.55
N ILE A 34 10.14 4.75 -1.73
CA ILE A 34 11.25 5.58 -2.21
C ILE A 34 11.50 6.78 -1.29
N ASN A 35 10.43 7.43 -0.82
CA ASN A 35 10.55 8.58 0.08
C ASN A 35 11.09 8.19 1.47
N ARG A 36 10.82 6.94 1.88
CA ARG A 36 11.25 6.37 3.17
C ARG A 36 12.53 5.53 3.10
N SER A 37 13.12 5.40 1.92
CA SER A 37 14.38 4.68 1.73
C SER A 37 15.57 5.61 1.97
N PRO A 38 16.64 5.12 2.61
CA PRO A 38 17.89 5.88 2.72
C PRO A 38 18.47 6.10 1.32
N ARG A 39 18.99 7.31 1.07
CA ARG A 39 19.55 7.69 -0.24
C ARG A 39 21.02 8.07 -0.09
N ALA A 40 21.87 7.48 -0.94
CA ALA A 40 23.29 7.82 -1.00
C ALA A 40 23.51 9.32 -1.28
N SER A 41 22.69 9.92 -2.15
CA SER A 41 22.72 11.36 -2.43
C SER A 41 22.42 12.26 -1.23
N LEU A 42 21.86 11.71 -0.15
CA LEU A 42 21.55 12.40 1.10
C LEU A 42 22.47 11.95 2.25
N GLY A 43 23.61 11.33 1.93
CA GLY A 43 24.53 10.80 2.95
C GLY A 43 23.94 9.65 3.76
N GLY A 44 23.04 8.86 3.16
CA GLY A 44 22.36 7.75 3.84
C GLY A 44 21.10 8.15 4.60
N LYS A 45 20.74 9.45 4.64
CA LYS A 45 19.49 9.91 5.25
C LYS A 45 18.26 9.57 4.40
N VAL A 46 17.11 9.48 5.06
CA VAL A 46 15.81 9.26 4.42
C VAL A 46 15.27 10.59 3.87
N ALA A 47 14.70 10.57 2.66
CA ALA A 47 14.23 11.80 2.01
C ALA A 47 13.09 12.49 2.78
N GLU A 48 12.13 11.70 3.29
CA GLU A 48 11.02 12.22 4.11
C GLU A 48 11.52 12.90 5.40
N GLU A 49 12.54 12.34 6.06
CA GLU A 49 13.15 12.96 7.26
C GLU A 49 13.83 14.28 6.92
N VAL A 50 14.55 14.34 5.80
CA VAL A 50 15.22 15.57 5.36
C VAL A 50 14.20 16.66 5.02
N TRP A 51 13.05 16.31 4.44
CA TRP A 51 12.04 17.30 4.05
C TRP A 51 11.14 17.75 5.20
N THR A 52 10.82 16.85 6.14
CA THR A 52 9.90 17.15 7.25
C THR A 52 10.60 17.51 8.54
N GLY A 53 11.90 17.19 8.68
CA GLY A 53 12.66 17.37 9.91
C GLY A 53 12.32 16.34 11.01
N ASN A 54 11.38 15.43 10.77
CA ASN A 54 10.94 14.42 11.71
C ASN A 54 11.52 13.05 11.36
N VAL A 55 11.86 12.26 12.37
CA VAL A 55 12.28 10.86 12.20
C VAL A 55 11.11 10.04 11.66
N VAL A 56 11.38 9.21 10.66
CA VAL A 56 10.35 8.36 10.06
C VAL A 56 10.12 7.13 10.92
N ASP A 57 8.88 6.91 11.35
CA ASP A 57 8.49 5.66 11.98
C ASP A 57 8.20 4.56 10.94
N PHE A 58 8.85 3.41 11.11
CA PHE A 58 8.72 2.22 10.26
C PHE A 58 7.82 1.15 10.90
N SER A 59 7.34 1.34 12.12
CA SER A 59 6.52 0.34 12.84
C SER A 59 5.25 -0.03 12.09
N HIS A 60 4.71 0.89 11.29
CA HIS A 60 3.50 0.69 10.51
C HIS A 60 3.77 0.15 9.09
N LEU A 61 5.04 -0.10 8.73
CA LEU A 61 5.42 -0.58 7.39
C LEU A 61 5.01 -2.04 7.18
N ARG A 62 4.40 -2.33 6.04
CA ARG A 62 3.78 -3.60 5.66
C ARG A 62 4.09 -3.88 4.20
N ASN A 63 4.25 -5.15 3.86
CA ASN A 63 4.51 -5.57 2.49
C ASN A 63 3.27 -5.35 1.62
N PHE A 64 3.46 -4.79 0.43
CA PHE A 64 2.41 -4.72 -0.58
C PHE A 64 1.92 -6.13 -0.90
N GLY A 65 0.60 -6.30 -1.02
CA GLY A 65 0.00 -7.61 -1.28
C GLY A 65 -0.13 -8.51 -0.05
N CYS A 66 0.27 -8.08 1.15
CA CYS A 66 0.11 -8.90 2.34
C CYS A 66 -1.38 -9.11 2.69
N PRO A 67 -1.74 -10.24 3.31
CA PRO A 67 -3.10 -10.45 3.79
C PRO A 67 -3.44 -9.39 4.85
N ALA A 68 -4.60 -8.79 4.72
CA ALA A 68 -5.15 -7.80 5.63
C ALA A 68 -6.57 -8.20 6.03
N TYR A 69 -7.01 -7.81 7.21
CA TYR A 69 -8.35 -8.14 7.71
C TYR A 69 -9.13 -6.86 7.96
N MET A 70 -10.28 -6.73 7.30
CA MET A 70 -11.18 -5.60 7.48
C MET A 70 -12.27 -5.99 8.49
N HIS A 71 -12.47 -5.15 9.51
CA HIS A 71 -13.58 -5.32 10.45
C HIS A 71 -14.91 -5.04 9.74
N VAL A 72 -15.85 -5.98 9.85
CA VAL A 72 -17.24 -5.81 9.39
C VAL A 72 -18.07 -5.12 10.53
N PRO A 73 -18.95 -4.15 10.31
CA PRO A 73 -19.75 -3.61 11.42
C PRO A 73 -20.73 -4.67 11.98
N GLY A 74 -21.18 -4.50 13.22
CA GLY A 74 -22.15 -5.41 13.86
C GLY A 74 -23.48 -5.49 13.10
N ASP A 75 -23.89 -4.38 12.50
CA ASP A 75 -25.15 -4.25 11.75
C ASP A 75 -25.19 -5.09 10.46
N GLU A 76 -24.01 -5.47 9.94
CA GLU A 76 -23.87 -6.34 8.76
C GLU A 76 -23.65 -7.82 9.12
N ARG A 77 -23.83 -8.20 10.39
CA ARG A 77 -23.51 -9.55 10.90
C ARG A 77 -24.68 -10.18 11.64
N SER A 78 -24.88 -11.48 11.40
CA SER A 78 -25.73 -12.37 12.20
C SER A 78 -24.94 -12.96 13.37
N LYS A 79 -25.64 -13.59 14.31
CA LYS A 79 -25.01 -14.34 15.40
C LYS A 79 -24.11 -15.45 14.82
N LEU A 80 -22.86 -15.50 15.28
CA LEU A 80 -21.78 -16.42 14.84
C LEU A 80 -21.11 -16.09 13.50
N ASP A 81 -21.48 -15.00 12.82
CA ASP A 81 -20.78 -14.60 11.60
C ASP A 81 -19.34 -14.12 11.86
N ALA A 82 -18.49 -14.28 10.86
CA ALA A 82 -17.08 -13.88 10.93
C ALA A 82 -16.93 -12.37 11.23
N LYS A 83 -16.07 -12.05 12.20
CA LYS A 83 -15.79 -10.66 12.61
C LYS A 83 -14.76 -9.93 11.72
N SER A 84 -14.35 -10.54 10.62
CA SER A 84 -13.45 -9.89 9.68
C SER A 84 -13.53 -10.54 8.30
N LYS A 85 -13.28 -9.72 7.27
CA LYS A 85 -13.15 -10.18 5.88
C LYS A 85 -11.66 -10.14 5.51
N LYS A 86 -11.14 -11.27 5.00
CA LYS A 86 -9.76 -11.36 4.49
C LYS A 86 -9.65 -10.60 3.17
N ARG A 87 -8.70 -9.68 3.11
CA ARG A 87 -8.41 -8.77 2.00
C ARG A 87 -6.90 -8.68 1.76
N ILE A 88 -6.51 -7.80 0.83
CA ILE A 88 -5.12 -7.56 0.45
C ILE A 88 -4.76 -6.10 0.75
N PHE A 89 -3.57 -5.88 1.33
CA PHE A 89 -3.02 -4.56 1.56
C PHE A 89 -2.43 -3.96 0.28
N LEU A 90 -2.94 -2.79 -0.13
CA LEU A 90 -2.52 -2.11 -1.36
C LEU A 90 -1.66 -0.85 -1.14
N GLY A 91 -1.42 -0.44 0.11
CA GLY A 91 -0.53 0.68 0.42
C GLY A 91 -1.15 1.77 1.29
N TYR A 92 -0.40 2.87 1.41
CA TYR A 92 -0.67 3.98 2.31
C TYR A 92 -1.17 5.20 1.54
N LYS A 93 -2.45 5.23 1.18
CA LYS A 93 -3.12 6.46 0.74
C LYS A 93 -3.88 7.06 1.93
N LYS A 94 -4.28 8.34 1.87
CA LYS A 94 -5.28 8.91 2.80
C LYS A 94 -6.54 8.03 2.70
N GLY A 95 -6.75 7.17 3.69
CA GLY A 95 -7.65 6.03 3.61
C GLY A 95 -6.90 4.77 3.15
N VAL A 96 -6.62 3.85 4.09
CA VAL A 96 -6.02 2.55 3.80
C VAL A 96 -6.93 1.82 2.81
N GLN A 97 -6.44 1.61 1.58
CA GLN A 97 -7.18 0.86 0.57
C GLN A 97 -6.95 -0.62 0.82
N VAL A 98 -7.99 -1.23 1.35
CA VAL A 98 -8.07 -2.67 1.54
C VAL A 98 -9.00 -3.19 0.46
N LEU A 99 -8.53 -4.14 -0.34
CA LEU A 99 -9.31 -4.70 -1.46
C LEU A 99 -10.61 -5.32 -0.92
N GLY A 100 -11.72 -4.59 -1.05
CA GLY A 100 -12.96 -4.96 -0.39
C GLY A 100 -13.93 -3.84 -0.01
N SER A 101 -13.44 -2.63 0.16
CA SER A 101 -14.27 -1.43 0.30
C SER A 101 -14.69 -1.01 -1.10
N SER A 102 -15.89 -1.43 -1.54
CA SER A 102 -16.57 -1.07 -2.80
C SER A 102 -15.79 -0.17 -3.78
N CYS A 103 -14.78 -0.70 -4.46
CA CYS A 103 -14.35 -0.12 -5.72
C CYS A 103 -15.34 -0.67 -6.75
N LYS A 104 -16.43 0.08 -6.99
CA LYS A 104 -17.35 -0.19 -8.10
C LYS A 104 -16.48 -0.32 -9.35
N LYS A 105 -16.49 -1.51 -9.95
CA LYS A 105 -15.92 -1.75 -11.26
C LYS A 105 -16.65 -0.81 -12.23
N ASN A 106 -15.98 0.22 -12.70
CA ASN A 106 -16.32 0.79 -14.00
C ASN A 106 -15.53 -0.05 -15.01
N ASN A 107 -16.24 -1.00 -15.63
CA ASN A 107 -15.79 -1.60 -16.87
C ASN A 107 -16.11 -0.58 -17.97
N ASP A 108 -15.07 -0.11 -18.66
CA ASP A 108 -15.17 0.24 -20.08
C ASP A 108 -14.51 -0.90 -20.86
#